data_AF-A0A3N9NGS2-F1
#
_entry.id   AF-A0A3N9NGS2-F1
#
_cell.length_a   1.000
_cell.length_b   1.000
_cell.length_c   1.000
_cell.angle_alpha   90.00
_cell.angle_beta   90.00
_cell.angle_gamma   90.00
#
_symmetry.space_group_name_H-M   'P 1'
#
loop_
_entity.id
_entity.type
_entity.pdbx_description
1 polymer ?
#
loop_
_entity_poly.entity_id
_entity_poly.type
_entity_poly.pdbx_seq_one_letter_code
_entity_poly.pdbx_strand_id
1 'polypeptide(L)'
;MGDYISRIKDWPATERPRERLLEHGAQVLSDSELLGIILRTGDRNKSAMDLARQLLQKYGGLRGLDTQPASVLCGEYGIGPAK
;
A
#
# COMPACT_ATOMS: atom_id res chain seq x y z
N MET A 1 -13.68 13.81 2.11
CA MET A 1 -13.12 12.96 3.18
C MET A 1 -11.62 12.94 2.93
N GLY A 2 -10.85 13.69 3.71
CA GLY A 2 -9.60 14.29 3.27
C GLY A 2 -8.49 13.31 2.91
N ASP A 3 -8.07 13.34 1.64
CA ASP A 3 -6.70 13.03 1.23
C ASP A 3 -5.79 14.09 1.87
N TYR A 4 -5.45 13.89 3.13
CA TYR A 4 -4.33 14.59 3.73
C TYR A 4 -3.09 13.76 3.49
N ILE A 5 -2.05 14.42 2.99
CA ILE A 5 -0.65 13.96 2.98
C ILE A 5 -0.18 13.88 4.45
N SER A 6 -0.86 13.07 5.27
CA SER A 6 -0.51 12.80 6.64
C SER A 6 0.28 11.50 6.63
N ARG A 7 1.50 11.56 7.17
CA ARG A 7 2.32 10.34 7.27
C ARG A 7 1.54 9.37 8.14
N ILE A 8 1.58 8.07 7.86
CA ILE A 8 0.81 7.05 8.60
C ILE A 8 1.03 7.15 10.12
N LYS A 9 2.22 7.61 10.55
CA LYS A 9 2.56 7.87 11.96
C LYS A 9 1.75 8.99 12.63
N ASP A 10 1.11 9.86 11.85
CA ASP A 10 0.30 10.98 12.34
C ASP A 10 -1.16 10.53 12.61
N TRP A 11 -1.54 9.32 12.20
CA TRP A 11 -2.86 8.74 12.50
C TRP A 11 -2.94 8.29 13.96
N PRO A 12 -4.15 8.30 14.57
CA PRO A 12 -4.40 7.62 15.83
C PRO A 12 -3.86 6.19 15.80
N ALA A 13 -3.22 5.72 16.87
CA ALA A 13 -2.59 4.39 16.89
C ALA A 13 -3.57 3.27 16.51
N THR A 14 -4.82 3.39 16.96
CA THR A 14 -5.94 2.46 16.65
C THR A 14 -6.36 2.47 15.18
N GLU A 15 -5.98 3.49 14.41
CA GLU A 15 -6.29 3.60 12.98
C GLU A 15 -5.11 3.18 12.10
N ARG A 16 -3.91 3.05 12.66
CA ARG A 16 -2.70 2.69 11.90
C ARG A 16 -2.82 1.26 11.38
N PRO A 17 -2.56 1.01 10.09
CA PRO A 17 -2.75 -0.32 9.50
C PRO A 17 -1.94 -1.43 10.18
N ARG A 18 -0.68 -1.17 10.56
CA ARG A 18 0.14 -2.18 11.25
C ARG A 18 -0.41 -2.54 12.62
N GLU A 19 -0.96 -1.57 13.32
CA GLU A 19 -1.44 -1.74 14.69
C GLU A 19 -2.79 -2.46 14.65
N ARG A 20 -3.67 -2.06 13.72
CA ARG A 20 -4.91 -2.78 13.41
C ARG A 20 -4.66 -4.22 12.98
N LEU A 21 -3.61 -4.48 12.20
CA LEU A 21 -3.22 -5.83 11.80
C LEU A 21 -2.81 -6.68 13.02
N LEU A 22 -2.04 -6.12 13.95
CA LEU A 22 -1.61 -6.82 15.16
C LEU A 22 -2.76 -7.07 16.14
N GLU A 23 -3.69 -6.11 16.28
CA GLU A 23 -4.77 -6.18 17.27
C GLU A 23 -5.97 -6.99 16.79
N HIS A 24 -6.33 -6.83 15.51
CA HIS A 24 -7.58 -7.38 14.97
C HIS A 24 -7.37 -8.40 13.85
N GLY A 25 -6.16 -8.54 13.31
CA GLY A 25 -5.87 -9.46 12.21
C GLY A 25 -6.12 -8.86 10.82
N ALA A 26 -5.72 -9.57 9.77
CA ALA A 26 -5.72 -9.06 8.39
C ALA A 26 -7.11 -8.75 7.83
N GLN A 27 -8.15 -9.43 8.32
CA GLN A 27 -9.51 -9.34 7.79
C GLN A 27 -10.18 -7.98 8.01
N VAL A 28 -9.65 -7.13 8.89
CA VAL A 28 -10.17 -5.77 9.08
C VAL A 28 -9.54 -4.76 8.11
N LEU A 29 -8.50 -5.17 7.37
CA LEU A 29 -7.77 -4.30 6.45
C LEU A 29 -8.21 -4.55 5.01
N SER A 30 -8.19 -3.49 4.22
CA SER A 30 -8.33 -3.60 2.77
C SER A 30 -7.07 -4.20 2.13
N ASP A 31 -7.20 -4.76 0.93
CA ASP A 31 -6.07 -5.22 0.12
C ASP A 31 -5.00 -4.13 -0.06
N SER A 32 -5.43 -2.86 -0.23
CA SER A 32 -4.51 -1.73 -0.34
C SER A 32 -3.73 -1.45 0.94
N GLU A 33 -4.33 -1.67 2.11
CA GLU A 33 -3.64 -1.51 3.38
C GLU A 33 -2.65 -2.64 3.61
N LEU A 34 -3.05 -3.88 3.34
CA LEU A 34 -2.17 -5.04 3.44
C LEU A 34 -0.95 -4.90 2.51
N LEU A 35 -1.19 -4.56 1.24
CA LEU A 35 -0.11 -4.31 0.29
C LEU A 35 0.75 -3.12 0.72
N GLY A 36 0.15 -2.03 1.22
CA GLY A 36 0.89 -0.87 1.73
C GLY A 36 1.80 -1.21 2.93
N ILE A 37 1.39 -2.13 3.80
CA ILE A 37 2.23 -2.65 4.89
C ILE A 37 3.46 -3.37 4.33
N ILE A 38 3.26 -4.22 3.32
CA ILE A 38 4.32 -4.99 2.64
C ILE A 38 5.29 -4.06 1.92
N LEU A 39 4.79 -3.05 1.22
CA LEU A 39 5.62 -2.07 0.51
C LEU A 39 6.48 -1.23 1.47
N ARG A 40 6.07 -1.12 2.75
CA ARG A 40 6.72 -0.43 3.89
C ARG A 40 6.92 1.08 3.77
N THR A 41 7.23 1.57 2.58
CA THR A 41 7.50 2.97 2.26
C THR A 41 6.84 3.33 0.95
N GLY A 42 6.33 4.56 0.87
CA GLY A 42 5.91 5.14 -0.39
C GLY A 42 7.07 5.81 -1.12
N ASP A 43 6.74 6.72 -2.02
CA ASP A 43 7.70 7.59 -2.69
C ASP A 43 7.69 9.01 -2.09
N ARG A 44 8.36 9.97 -2.74
CA ARG A 44 8.44 11.37 -2.27
C ARG A 44 7.09 12.11 -2.26
N ASN A 45 6.13 11.66 -3.06
CA ASN A 45 4.84 12.28 -3.31
C ASN A 45 3.66 11.45 -2.78
N LYS A 46 3.84 10.13 -2.60
CA LYS A 46 2.77 9.18 -2.22
C LYS A 46 3.17 8.35 -1.01
N SER A 47 2.24 8.08 -0.10
CA SER A 47 2.47 7.10 0.96
C SER A 47 2.50 5.67 0.40
N ALA A 48 2.93 4.70 1.21
CA ALA A 48 2.89 3.29 0.83
C ALA A 48 1.45 2.81 0.55
N MET A 49 0.47 3.42 1.25
CA MET A 49 -0.96 3.11 1.08
C MET A 49 -1.49 3.66 -0.24
N ASP A 50 -1.06 4.87 -0.61
CA ASP A 50 -1.45 5.49 -1.88
C ASP A 50 -0.86 4.74 -3.06
N LEU A 51 0.42 4.33 -2.95
CA LEU A 51 1.08 3.51 -3.96
C LEU A 51 0.38 2.16 -4.12
N ALA A 52 0.07 1.47 -3.02
CA ALA A 52 -0.67 0.22 -3.05
C ALA A 52 -2.05 0.37 -3.71
N ARG A 53 -2.81 1.41 -3.35
CA ARG A 53 -4.12 1.70 -3.96
C ARG A 53 -4.00 1.96 -5.46
N GLN A 54 -3.01 2.75 -5.88
CA GLN A 54 -2.76 3.02 -7.30
C GLN A 54 -2.47 1.73 -8.07
N LEU A 55 -1.58 0.88 -7.56
CA LEU A 55 -1.20 -0.36 -8.21
C LEU A 55 -2.41 -1.30 -8.36
N LEU A 56 -3.18 -1.48 -7.29
CA LEU A 56 -4.39 -2.30 -7.33
C LEU A 56 -5.43 -1.75 -8.30
N GLN A 57 -5.63 -0.43 -8.36
CA GLN A 57 -6.53 0.17 -9.35
C GLN A 57 -6.03 -0.03 -10.78
N LYS A 58 -4.73 0.16 -11.02
CA LYS A 58 -4.11 0.07 -12.34
C LYS A 58 -4.17 -1.35 -12.91
N TYR A 59 -3.91 -2.36 -12.07
CA TYR A 59 -3.83 -3.74 -12.51
C TYR A 59 -5.10 -4.56 -12.25
N GLY A 60 -6.15 -3.99 -11.63
CA GLY A 60 -7.41 -4.70 -11.41
C GLY A 60 -7.39 -5.63 -10.19
N GLY A 61 -6.73 -5.21 -9.12
CA GLY A 61 -6.62 -5.92 -7.85
C GLY A 61 -5.39 -6.82 -7.76
N LEU A 62 -5.29 -7.59 -6.67
CA LEU A 62 -4.13 -8.42 -6.36
C LEU A 62 -3.83 -9.46 -7.46
N ARG A 63 -4.87 -10.09 -8.02
CA ARG A 63 -4.70 -11.08 -9.10
C ARG A 63 -4.11 -10.48 -10.37
N GLY A 64 -4.53 -9.27 -10.73
CA GLY A 64 -3.99 -8.62 -11.92
C GLY A 64 -2.57 -8.11 -11.69
N LEU A 65 -2.21 -7.79 -10.45
CA LEU A 65 -0.85 -7.42 -10.06
C LEU A 65 0.10 -8.62 -10.08
N ASP A 66 -0.32 -9.77 -9.54
CA ASP A 66 0.42 -11.03 -9.50
C ASP A 66 0.76 -11.58 -10.90
N THR A 67 -0.05 -11.25 -11.90
CA THR A 67 0.18 -11.69 -13.29
C THR A 67 1.13 -10.77 -14.07
N GLN A 68 1.58 -9.66 -13.49
CA GLN A 68 2.51 -8.75 -14.17
C GLN A 68 3.96 -9.24 -14.08
N PRO A 69 4.74 -9.15 -15.17
CA PRO A 69 6.17 -9.35 -15.12
C PRO A 69 6.84 -8.34 -14.16
N ALA A 70 7.89 -8.77 -13.46
CA ALA A 70 8.65 -7.89 -12.57
C ALA A 70 9.20 -6.64 -13.27
N SER A 71 9.55 -6.73 -14.56
CA SER A 71 9.98 -5.57 -15.37
C SER A 71 8.89 -4.52 -15.55
N VAL A 72 7.63 -4.94 -15.63
CA VAL A 72 6.48 -4.03 -15.70
C VAL A 72 6.28 -3.34 -14.35
N LEU A 73 6.29 -4.11 -13.26
CA LEU A 73 6.13 -3.57 -11.91
C LEU A 73 7.27 -2.62 -11.52
N CYS A 74 8.51 -2.94 -11.86
CA CYS A 74 9.68 -2.07 -11.66
C CYS A 74 9.65 -0.79 -12.52
N GLY A 75 8.77 -0.73 -13.53
CA GLY A 75 8.50 0.49 -14.28
C GLY A 75 7.61 1.49 -13.53
N GLU A 76 6.92 1.05 -12.47
CA GLU A 76 6.09 1.92 -11.66
C GLU A 76 6.96 2.80 -10.74
N TYR A 77 6.67 4.09 -10.70
CA TYR A 77 7.40 5.01 -9.84
C TYR A 77 7.27 4.61 -8.37
N GLY A 78 8.41 4.44 -7.69
CA GLY A 78 8.45 3.99 -6.30
C GLY A 78 8.49 2.47 -6.10
N ILE A 79 8.46 1.68 -7.19
CA ILE A 79 8.64 0.22 -7.18
C ILE A 79 9.99 -0.10 -7.83
N GLY A 80 10.93 -0.58 -7.02
CA GLY A 80 12.22 -1.09 -7.47
C GLY A 80 12.31 -2.59 -7.19
N PRO A 81 13.39 -3.27 -7.61
CA PRO A 81 13.49 -4.74 -7.57
C PRO A 81 13.43 -5.37 -6.17
N ALA A 82 13.54 -4.57 -5.11
CA ALA A 82 13.41 -5.02 -3.72
C ALA A 82 11.96 -4.97 -3.18
N LYS A 83 11.03 -4.35 -3.92
CA LYS A 83 9.60 -4.28 -3.62
C LYS A 83 8.86 -5.18 -4.60
#